data_AF-A0A971H011-F1
#
_entry.id   AF-A0A971H011-F1
#
_cell.length_a   1.000
_cell.length_b   1.000
_cell.length_c   1.000
_cell.angle_alpha   90.00
_cell.angle_beta   90.00
_cell.angle_gamma   90.00
#
_symmetry.space_group_name_H-M   'P 1'
#
loop_
_entity.id
_entity.type
_entity.pdbx_description
1 polymer ?
#
loop_
_entity_poly.entity_id
_entity_poly.type
_entity_poly.pdbx_seq_one_letter_code
_entity_poly.pdbx_strand_id
1 'polypeptide(L)'
;MLTVYYKGEVYKKYPVALGKVSTPTPDYKFTIINKIKNPYWGGMGGKYKPVKGGAPNNPLGKRWIGLSIEKYKGYGIHGNSQPTSIGKYISAGCIRMINEDVEELFQYIPIKTEVWIGTEEVLENWGIKQYIEYEKMEEVCKIVLRNIEWQLMLELPSI
;
A
#
# COMPACT_ATOMS: atom_id res chain seq x y z
N MET A 1 -0.61 6.11 -1.55
CA MET A 1 0.12 5.24 -0.59
C MET A 1 -0.85 4.16 -0.12
N LEU A 2 -0.36 2.97 0.24
CA LEU A 2 -1.14 1.97 0.99
C LEU A 2 -0.55 1.88 2.40
N THR A 3 -1.38 2.08 3.42
CA THR A 3 -0.96 1.99 4.83
C THR A 3 -1.63 0.79 5.47
N VAL A 4 -0.83 -0.08 6.07
CA VAL A 4 -1.30 -1.23 6.84
C VAL A 4 -1.33 -0.85 8.31
N TYR A 5 -2.46 -1.12 8.96
CA TYR A 5 -2.63 -0.93 10.40
C TYR A 5 -2.67 -2.28 11.11
N TYR A 6 -2.10 -2.33 12.31
CA TYR A 6 -2.22 -3.47 13.22
C TYR A 6 -2.56 -2.94 14.60
N LYS A 7 -3.69 -3.40 15.16
CA LYS A 7 -4.21 -2.92 16.46
C LYS A 7 -4.35 -1.39 16.56
N GLY A 8 -4.72 -0.74 15.45
CA GLY A 8 -4.93 0.70 15.39
C GLY A 8 -3.66 1.53 15.09
N GLU A 9 -2.48 0.91 15.12
CA GLU A 9 -1.21 1.58 14.85
C GLU A 9 -0.75 1.35 13.41
N VAL A 10 -0.01 2.31 12.85
CA VAL A 10 0.63 2.15 11.55
C VAL A 10 1.70 1.06 11.65
N TYR A 11 1.45 -0.07 10.98
CA TYR A 11 2.39 -1.18 10.91
C TYR A 11 3.42 -0.96 9.79
N LYS A 12 2.94 -0.62 8.58
CA LYS A 12 3.81 -0.40 7.42
C LYS A 12 3.13 0.42 6.32
N LYS A 13 3.94 1.07 5.49
CA LYS A 13 3.49 1.84 4.32
C LYS A 13 4.14 1.32 3.05
N TYR A 14 3.36 1.26 1.97
CA TYR A 14 3.78 0.78 0.66
C TYR A 14 3.45 1.77 -0.45
N PRO A 15 4.41 2.10 -1.34
CA PRO A 15 4.11 2.86 -2.54
C PRO A 15 3.18 2.04 -3.43
N VAL A 16 2.11 2.67 -3.92
CA VAL A 16 1.14 2.04 -4.81
C VAL A 16 0.78 2.96 -5.97
N ALA A 17 0.46 2.37 -7.13
CA ALA A 17 -0.18 3.07 -8.23
C ALA A 17 -1.67 2.69 -8.28
N LEU A 18 -2.53 3.71 -8.28
CA LEU A 18 -3.98 3.56 -8.41
C LEU A 18 -4.41 3.64 -9.88
N GLY A 19 -5.69 3.34 -10.13
CA GLY A 19 -6.31 3.45 -11.45
C GLY A 19 -6.18 4.85 -12.07
N LYS A 20 -6.19 4.91 -13.41
CA LYS A 20 -6.33 6.18 -14.16
C LYS A 20 -7.53 6.98 -13.64
N VAL A 21 -7.46 8.31 -13.71
CA VAL A 21 -8.60 9.22 -13.46
C VAL A 21 -9.83 8.83 -14.30
N SER A 22 -9.62 8.26 -15.50
CA SER A 22 -10.70 7.78 -16.37
C SER A 22 -11.35 6.47 -15.92
N THR A 23 -10.74 5.73 -14.99
CA THR A 23 -11.25 4.48 -14.39
C THR A 23 -10.83 4.44 -12.91
N PRO A 24 -11.40 5.33 -12.07
CA PRO A 24 -10.98 5.46 -10.69
C PRO A 24 -11.30 4.17 -9.94
N THR A 25 -10.40 3.80 -9.03
CA THR A 25 -10.76 2.80 -8.01
C THR A 25 -11.83 3.46 -7.13
N PRO A 26 -13.03 2.85 -6.97
CA PRO A 26 -14.11 3.49 -6.26
C PRO A 26 -13.76 3.69 -4.79
N ASP A 27 -14.13 4.84 -4.26
CA ASP A 27 -14.05 5.13 -2.84
C ASP A 27 -15.01 4.21 -2.09
N TYR A 28 -14.46 3.24 -1.36
CA TYR A 28 -15.27 2.23 -0.69
C TYR A 28 -14.51 1.44 0.38
N LYS A 29 -15.28 0.79 1.26
CA LYS A 29 -14.81 -0.17 2.27
C LYS A 29 -14.92 -1.60 1.72
N PHE A 30 -13.80 -2.15 1.28
CA PHE A 30 -13.69 -3.50 0.76
C PHE A 30 -13.28 -4.50 1.82
N THR A 31 -13.41 -5.79 1.49
CA THR A 31 -12.86 -6.89 2.26
C THR A 31 -11.94 -7.73 1.39
N ILE A 32 -10.80 -8.17 1.95
CA ILE A 32 -9.95 -9.18 1.31
C ILE A 32 -10.70 -10.51 1.32
N ILE A 33 -11.00 -11.05 0.14
CA ILE A 33 -11.76 -12.31 0.00
C ILE A 33 -10.90 -13.50 -0.41
N ASN A 34 -9.78 -13.28 -1.09
CA ASN A 34 -8.88 -14.34 -1.50
C ASN A 34 -7.45 -13.84 -1.74
N LYS A 35 -6.52 -14.80 -1.81
CA LYS A 35 -5.11 -14.57 -2.09
C LYS A 35 -4.61 -15.64 -3.08
N ILE A 36 -4.00 -15.23 -4.19
CA ILE A 36 -3.52 -16.12 -5.25
C ILE A 36 -2.04 -15.83 -5.55
N LYS A 37 -1.21 -16.89 -5.53
CA LYS A 37 0.18 -16.85 -6.02
C LYS A 37 0.19 -17.05 -7.52
N ASN A 38 1.00 -16.27 -8.25
CA ASN A 38 1.16 -16.38 -9.70
C ASN A 38 -0.20 -16.43 -10.44
N PRO A 39 -1.05 -15.39 -10.27
CA PRO A 39 -2.42 -15.40 -10.75
C PRO A 39 -2.50 -15.50 -12.29
N TYR A 40 -3.50 -16.23 -12.80
CA TYR A 40 -3.86 -16.19 -14.21
C TYR A 40 -4.52 -14.85 -14.55
N TRP A 41 -4.17 -14.25 -15.69
CA TRP A 41 -4.81 -13.03 -16.18
C TRP A 41 -5.67 -13.31 -17.40
N GLY A 42 -6.99 -13.15 -17.26
CA GLY A 42 -8.00 -13.55 -18.24
C GLY A 42 -8.20 -12.63 -19.45
N GLY A 43 -7.33 -11.65 -19.70
CA GLY A 43 -7.39 -10.86 -20.93
C GLY A 43 -8.55 -9.86 -21.03
N MET A 44 -9.18 -9.49 -19.91
CA MET A 44 -10.28 -8.50 -19.83
C MET A 44 -11.44 -8.80 -20.80
N GLY A 45 -12.04 -9.99 -20.71
CA GLY A 45 -13.20 -10.34 -21.54
C GLY A 45 -12.88 -10.47 -23.03
N GLY A 46 -11.62 -10.80 -23.37
CA GLY A 46 -11.16 -10.99 -24.74
C GLY A 46 -10.50 -9.77 -25.38
N LYS A 47 -10.45 -8.62 -24.70
CA LYS A 47 -9.75 -7.41 -25.20
C LYS A 47 -8.25 -7.65 -25.42
N TYR A 48 -7.65 -8.51 -24.60
CA TYR A 48 -6.23 -8.85 -24.67
C TYR A 48 -6.05 -10.37 -24.63
N LYS A 49 -4.92 -10.85 -25.15
CA LYS A 49 -4.55 -12.26 -25.04
C LYS A 49 -4.35 -12.63 -23.56
N PRO A 50 -4.99 -13.68 -23.03
CA PRO A 50 -4.77 -14.11 -21.67
C PRO A 50 -3.32 -14.51 -21.41
N VAL A 51 -2.88 -14.33 -20.16
CA VAL A 51 -1.50 -14.64 -19.75
C VAL A 51 -1.53 -15.65 -18.60
N LYS A 52 -0.75 -16.72 -18.77
CA LYS A 52 -0.62 -17.77 -17.75
C LYS A 52 -0.04 -17.23 -16.44
N GLY A 53 -0.43 -17.85 -15.34
CA GLY A 53 0.17 -17.59 -14.04
C GLY A 53 1.68 -17.80 -14.05
N GLY A 54 2.41 -16.89 -13.42
CA GLY A 54 3.87 -16.97 -13.27
C GLY A 54 4.67 -16.54 -14.51
N ALA A 55 4.00 -16.18 -15.61
CA ALA A 55 4.69 -15.62 -16.76
C ALA A 55 5.34 -14.26 -16.40
N PRO A 56 6.58 -13.97 -16.82
CA PRO A 56 7.27 -12.71 -16.49
C PRO A 56 6.51 -11.45 -16.95
N ASN A 57 5.75 -11.56 -18.04
CA ASN A 57 4.97 -10.45 -18.61
C ASN A 57 3.53 -10.36 -18.05
N ASN A 58 3.15 -11.17 -17.05
CA ASN A 58 1.79 -11.18 -16.52
C ASN A 58 1.43 -9.84 -15.86
N PRO A 59 0.38 -9.13 -16.34
CA PRO A 59 0.01 -7.80 -15.82
C PRO A 59 -0.36 -7.77 -14.33
N LEU A 60 -0.72 -8.91 -13.74
CA LEU A 60 -1.04 -9.04 -12.32
C LEU A 60 0.21 -9.23 -11.44
N GLY A 61 1.38 -9.46 -12.05
CA GLY A 61 2.62 -9.74 -11.35
C GLY A 61 2.59 -11.07 -10.60
N LYS A 62 3.33 -11.12 -9.49
CA LYS A 62 3.56 -12.38 -8.75
C LYS A 62 2.46 -12.75 -7.76
N ARG A 63 1.64 -11.79 -7.31
CA ARG A 63 0.61 -12.00 -6.29
C ARG A 63 -0.66 -11.22 -6.60
N TRP A 64 -1.79 -11.80 -6.19
CA TRP A 64 -3.10 -11.18 -6.22
C TRP A 64 -3.76 -11.32 -4.85
N ILE A 65 -4.31 -10.21 -4.35
CA ILE A 65 -5.11 -10.11 -3.15
C ILE A 65 -6.46 -9.54 -3.58
N GLY A 66 -7.48 -10.40 -3.66
CA GLY A 66 -8.78 -10.01 -4.20
C GLY A 66 -9.60 -9.22 -3.19
N LEU A 67 -10.20 -8.14 -3.67
CA LEU A 67 -11.10 -7.28 -2.94
C LEU A 67 -12.52 -7.49 -3.44
N SER A 68 -13.47 -7.64 -2.53
CA SER A 68 -14.88 -7.74 -2.90
C SER A 68 -15.78 -7.13 -1.86
N ILE A 69 -16.92 -6.70 -2.36
CA ILE A 69 -18.17 -6.46 -1.63
C ILE A 69 -19.30 -6.97 -2.53
N GLU A 70 -20.56 -6.89 -2.09
CA GLU A 70 -21.70 -7.31 -2.93
C GLU A 70 -21.79 -6.54 -4.26
N LYS A 71 -21.53 -5.21 -4.23
CA LYS A 71 -21.64 -4.30 -5.37
C LYS A 71 -20.45 -4.29 -6.34
N TYR A 72 -19.23 -4.61 -5.88
CA TYR A 72 -18.00 -4.52 -6.67
C TYR A 72 -17.23 -5.83 -6.60
N LYS A 73 -17.05 -6.47 -7.76
CA LYS A 73 -16.28 -7.70 -7.96
C LYS A 73 -15.17 -7.47 -8.97
N GLY A 74 -14.09 -8.23 -8.86
CA GLY A 74 -12.96 -8.15 -9.80
C GLY A 74 -11.92 -7.08 -9.48
N TYR A 75 -11.98 -6.47 -8.30
CA TYR A 75 -10.94 -5.57 -7.79
C TYR A 75 -9.89 -6.35 -7.00
N GLY A 76 -8.67 -5.82 -6.95
CA GLY A 76 -7.59 -6.46 -6.21
C GLY A 76 -6.38 -5.56 -6.01
N ILE A 77 -5.60 -5.90 -5.00
CA ILE A 77 -4.23 -5.44 -4.80
C ILE A 77 -3.32 -6.48 -5.45
N HIS A 78 -2.46 -6.05 -6.36
CA HIS A 78 -1.64 -6.98 -7.12
C HIS A 78 -0.26 -6.41 -7.46
N GLY A 79 0.64 -7.29 -7.89
CA GLY A 79 1.98 -6.90 -8.33
C GLY A 79 1.99 -6.22 -9.69
N ASN A 80 3.13 -6.24 -10.38
CA ASN A 80 3.24 -5.56 -11.66
C ASN A 80 4.31 -6.24 -12.52
N SER A 81 4.08 -6.39 -13.83
CA SER A 81 5.12 -6.84 -14.76
C SER A 81 5.99 -5.70 -15.29
N GLN A 82 5.64 -4.44 -15.02
CA GLN A 82 6.39 -3.26 -15.45
C GLN A 82 6.67 -2.33 -14.25
N PRO A 83 7.75 -2.57 -13.49
CA PRO A 83 8.06 -1.81 -12.26
C PRO A 83 8.12 -0.29 -12.47
N THR A 84 8.53 0.17 -13.65
CA THR A 84 8.62 1.60 -14.03
C THR A 84 7.27 2.31 -14.18
N SER A 85 6.15 1.59 -14.08
CA SER A 85 4.80 2.18 -14.11
C SER A 85 4.25 2.51 -12.72
N ILE A 86 5.01 2.26 -11.65
CA ILE A 86 4.61 2.54 -10.28
C ILE A 86 4.78 4.04 -10.00
N GLY A 87 3.77 4.66 -9.36
CA GLY A 87 3.66 6.12 -9.23
C GLY A 87 2.96 6.82 -10.41
N LYS A 88 2.48 6.08 -11.43
CA LYS A 88 1.74 6.66 -12.57
C LYS A 88 0.30 6.13 -12.59
N TYR A 89 -0.66 7.02 -12.79
CA TYR A 89 -2.08 6.70 -13.01
C TYR A 89 -2.25 5.94 -14.34
N ILE A 90 -2.02 4.63 -14.37
CA ILE A 90 -2.02 3.82 -15.61
C ILE A 90 -2.97 2.60 -15.55
N SER A 91 -3.43 2.19 -14.36
CA SER A 91 -4.22 0.96 -14.25
C SER A 91 -5.70 1.16 -14.60
N ALA A 92 -6.39 0.08 -14.99
CA ALA A 92 -7.84 0.05 -15.22
C ALA A 92 -8.65 -0.08 -13.91
N GLY A 93 -8.18 0.57 -12.82
CA GLY A 93 -8.87 0.61 -11.53
C GLY A 93 -8.33 -0.31 -10.42
N CYS A 94 -7.28 -1.12 -10.66
CA CYS A 94 -6.68 -1.99 -9.63
C CYS A 94 -5.48 -1.33 -8.92
N ILE A 95 -5.22 -1.72 -7.67
CA ILE A 95 -4.12 -1.22 -6.85
C ILE A 95 -2.85 -2.00 -7.22
N ARG A 96 -1.89 -1.34 -7.86
CA ARG A 96 -0.62 -1.94 -8.30
C ARG A 96 0.49 -1.64 -7.30
N MET A 97 1.22 -2.69 -6.93
CA MET A 97 2.39 -2.65 -6.05
C MET A 97 3.65 -3.09 -6.79
N ILE A 98 4.80 -2.79 -6.20
CA ILE A 98 6.06 -3.45 -6.53
C ILE A 98 5.89 -4.95 -6.21
N ASN A 99 6.51 -5.85 -7.00
CA ASN A 99 6.33 -7.29 -6.80
C ASN A 99 6.82 -7.71 -5.42
N GLU A 100 7.97 -7.19 -4.99
CA GLU A 100 8.58 -7.46 -3.70
C GLU A 100 7.67 -7.03 -2.55
N ASP A 101 7.07 -5.84 -2.64
CA ASP A 101 6.13 -5.31 -1.64
C ASP A 101 4.84 -6.14 -1.53
N VAL A 102 4.24 -6.52 -2.67
CA VAL A 102 3.04 -7.36 -2.63
C VAL A 102 3.37 -8.78 -2.18
N GLU A 103 4.56 -9.29 -2.49
CA GLU A 103 5.02 -10.59 -1.99
C GLU A 103 5.15 -10.60 -0.48
N GLU A 104 5.65 -9.52 0.11
CA GLU A 104 5.71 -9.34 1.56
C GLU A 104 4.32 -9.20 2.17
N LEU A 105 3.51 -8.24 1.69
CA LEU A 105 2.14 -8.00 2.19
C LEU A 105 1.32 -9.29 2.17
N PHE A 106 1.44 -10.08 1.09
CA PHE A 106 0.73 -11.34 0.91
C PHE A 106 1.04 -12.36 2.01
N GLN A 107 2.23 -12.34 2.59
CA GLN A 107 2.63 -13.31 3.62
C GLN A 107 1.82 -13.13 4.89
N TYR A 108 1.66 -11.89 5.34
CA TYR A 108 1.13 -11.63 6.67
C TYR A 108 -0.32 -11.11 6.66
N ILE A 109 -0.82 -10.50 5.57
CA ILE A 109 -2.17 -9.92 5.58
C ILE A 109 -3.25 -11.02 5.59
N PRO A 110 -4.17 -11.04 6.58
CA PRO A 110 -5.24 -12.04 6.62
C PRO A 110 -6.29 -11.86 5.52
N ILE A 111 -6.97 -12.96 5.18
CA ILE A 111 -8.28 -12.86 4.50
C ILE A 111 -9.29 -12.32 5.53
N LYS A 112 -10.31 -11.60 5.05
CA LYS A 112 -11.29 -10.83 5.82
C LYS A 112 -10.77 -9.51 6.40
N THR A 113 -9.52 -9.14 6.15
CA THR A 113 -9.05 -7.79 6.48
C THR A 113 -9.81 -6.75 5.67
N GLU A 114 -10.22 -5.67 6.34
CA GLU A 114 -10.87 -4.53 5.71
C GLU A 114 -9.86 -3.68 4.94
N VAL A 115 -10.28 -3.15 3.79
CA VAL A 115 -9.46 -2.29 2.93
C VAL A 115 -10.27 -1.07 2.56
N TRP A 116 -9.85 0.10 3.04
CA TRP A 116 -10.59 1.35 2.84
C TRP A 116 -9.86 2.16 1.78
N ILE A 117 -10.56 2.46 0.70
CA ILE A 117 -10.02 3.18 -0.46
C ILE A 117 -10.75 4.51 -0.53
N GLY A 118 -10.00 5.60 -0.63
CA GLY A 118 -10.54 6.95 -0.67
C GLY A 118 -9.44 7.99 -0.89
N THR A 119 -9.85 9.22 -1.21
CA THR A 119 -9.02 10.41 -1.01
C THR A 119 -8.75 10.63 0.49
N GLU A 120 -7.83 11.51 0.82
CA GLU A 120 -7.55 11.89 2.21
C GLU A 120 -8.82 12.37 2.93
N GLU A 121 -9.57 13.29 2.31
CA GLU A 121 -10.84 13.79 2.82
C GLU A 121 -11.87 12.67 3.07
N VAL A 122 -12.02 11.72 2.14
CA VAL A 122 -12.96 10.60 2.29
C VAL A 122 -12.55 9.68 3.44
N LEU A 123 -11.26 9.40 3.58
CA LEU A 123 -10.75 8.55 4.65
C LEU A 123 -10.86 9.22 6.02
N GLU A 124 -10.60 10.53 6.09
CA GLU A 124 -10.77 11.34 7.30
C GLU A 124 -12.23 11.35 7.76
N ASN A 125 -13.19 11.45 6.83
CA ASN A 125 -14.62 11.33 7.12
C ASN A 125 -15.01 9.94 7.67
N TRP A 126 -14.19 8.91 7.46
CA TRP A 126 -14.35 7.60 8.10
C TRP A 126 -13.49 7.42 9.36
N GLY A 127 -12.76 8.46 9.78
CA GLY A 127 -11.89 8.43 10.95
C GLY A 127 -10.52 7.80 10.72
N ILE A 128 -10.09 7.65 9.45
CA ILE A 128 -8.76 7.10 9.10
C ILE A 128 -7.82 8.24 8.72
N LYS A 129 -6.75 8.40 9.50
CA LYS A 129 -5.63 9.29 9.18
C LYS A 129 -4.45 8.47 8.67
N GLN A 130 -3.93 8.81 7.49
CA GLN A 130 -2.78 8.10 6.91
C GLN A 130 -1.42 8.60 7.41
N TYR A 131 -1.35 9.77 8.04
CA TYR A 131 -0.15 10.35 8.63
C TYR A 131 -0.05 10.05 10.12
N ILE A 132 1.18 9.98 10.62
CA ILE A 132 1.45 9.98 12.06
C ILE A 132 1.46 11.46 12.44
N GLU A 133 0.56 11.90 13.32
CA GLU A 133 0.76 13.17 14.02
C GLU A 133 2.03 12.98 14.86
N TYR A 134 3.13 13.61 14.44
CA TYR A 134 4.23 13.83 15.36
C TYR A 134 3.70 14.81 16.39
N GLU A 135 3.35 14.33 17.58
CA GLU A 135 3.25 15.21 18.73
C GLU A 135 4.53 16.04 18.76
N LYS A 136 4.33 17.36 18.78
CA LYS A 136 5.36 18.38 18.64
C LYS A 136 6.48 18.07 19.63
N MET A 137 7.60 17.55 19.14
CA MET A 137 8.82 17.23 19.92
C MET A 137 9.45 18.46 20.62
N GLU A 138 8.86 19.66 20.49
CA GLU A 138 9.26 20.87 21.21
C GLU A 138 9.09 20.73 22.74
N GLU A 139 8.14 19.94 23.23
CA GLU A 139 7.94 19.76 24.68
C GLU A 139 8.81 18.63 25.26
N VAL A 140 9.01 17.55 24.50
CA VAL A 140 9.86 16.42 24.92
C VAL A 140 11.33 16.84 25.00
N CYS A 141 11.85 17.60 24.04
CA CYS A 141 13.22 18.14 24.11
C CYS A 141 13.44 19.03 25.35
N LYS A 142 12.44 19.83 25.77
CA LYS A 142 12.56 20.67 26.98
C LYS A 142 12.66 19.85 28.26
N ILE A 143 12.02 18.68 28.32
CA ILE A 143 12.07 17.77 29.46
C ILE A 143 13.42 17.04 29.50
N VAL A 144 13.89 16.56 28.34
CA VAL A 144 15.16 15.81 28.22
C VAL A 144 16.36 16.71 28.50
N LEU A 145 16.37 17.95 27.99
CA LEU A 145 17.47 18.90 28.20
C LEU A 145 17.60 19.41 29.65
N ARG A 146 16.57 19.26 30.49
CA ARG A 146 16.64 19.64 31.92
C ARG A 146 17.31 18.58 32.81
N ASN A 147 17.48 17.36 32.33
CA ASN A 147 17.90 16.21 33.15
C ASN A 147 19.19 15.51 32.66
N ILE A 148 19.96 16.12 31.76
CA ILE A 148 21.19 15.53 31.22
C ILE A 148 22.33 16.55 31.34
N GLU A 149 22.98 16.58 32.52
CA GLU A 149 24.37 17.03 32.62
C GLU A 149 25.28 15.95 32.02
N TRP A 150 25.48 15.96 30.71
CA TRP A 150 26.62 15.28 30.11
C TRP A 150 27.24 16.18 29.05
N GLN A 151 28.40 16.72 29.42
CA GLN A 151 29.24 17.59 28.61
C GLN A 151 30.03 16.72 27.62
N LEU A 152 29.73 16.85 26.32
CA LEU A 152 30.51 16.18 25.27
C LEU A 152 31.75 17.04 24.95
N MET A 153 32.92 16.64 25.43
CA MET A 153 34.21 17.13 24.93
C MET A 153 34.52 16.44 23.60
N LEU A 154 34.73 17.23 22.55
CA LEU A 154 35.34 16.79 21.30
C LEU A 154 36.77 17.35 21.24
N GLU A 155 37.76 16.48 21.38
CA GLU A 155 39.14 16.80 20.95
C GLU A 155 39.21 16.67 19.43
N LEU A 156 39.62 17.76 18.76
CA LEU A 156 40.02 17.71 17.35
C LEU A 156 41.52 17.39 17.28
N PRO A 157 41.96 16.46 16.41
CA PRO A 157 43.38 16.28 16.17
C PRO A 157 43.93 17.48 15.40
N SER A 158 45.02 18.05 15.92
CA SER A 158 45.77 19.14 15.32
C SER A 158 46.50 18.68 14.06
N ILE A 159 46.19 19.31 12.92
CA ILE A 159 47.16 19.66 11.87
C ILE A 159 46.79 21.04 11.34
#